data_AF-A0AAU9V8K8-F1
#
_entry.id   AF-A0AAU9V8K8-F1
#
_cell.length_a   1.000
_cell.length_b   1.000
_cell.length_c   1.000
_cell.angle_alpha   90.00
_cell.angle_beta   90.00
_cell.angle_gamma   90.00
#
_symmetry.space_group_name_H-M   'P 1'
#
loop_
_entity.id
_entity.type
_entity.pdbx_description
1 polymer ?
#
loop_
_entity_poly.entity_id
_entity_poly.type
_entity_poly.pdbx_seq_one_letter_code
_entity_poly.pdbx_strand_id
1 'polypeptide(L)'
;MASILHKSIYLLFSIFICTISSIYADCTIPVVLRNTWFSFENGKQTITDINASEMTARGVCVNIKADYHVNYTMVFRYTNCYYCVKLIVRTVNVLEKIETPCVDIGPDEEPTVERVCKGLNPDQSLTTLFSENSVPVNCRSSLEGVWQFAYQNRFRFTGECNHPDAQIKSCQTAGTQFLITNQKFNITYRKCPGMSGTFDGVVEFSCLGHWFVDKNHFFAVANTKESRKDERYRCFLKNRDDDLYIGASITPQCNTLKTVEKSPERYRINPVKAEVVEPGCRLPQNFSGNWINTANIDADVVINETHIIETYYPDEGRFRRTIYVCREQRDTRVMMARLTVDGCQKDYVCFDFVPQHHNVIRYRKGLAMIQSNFHTVCSWVQFKNQVRWRYDIFLKKDPTPIRCPVAGKFNFTQRGDVKFETRILGGVTLSPRPNLYCKLNISDFSVCDVDQKTIQIKENYCLSVDYLGRPVDIYSDPDYKMNCIGYWKENLKSYLITYDELDPFSKYRCWVYQRADLNRVLMSQALGPYCDLKQDVTSWNYTEGAAVAVEMEEYERERDQCPMHFDDGSDPWSTKENYIKVFSFSYSFWRGNSASTIHVFIPLYILVVVYLLK
;
A
#
# COMPACT_ATOMS: atom_id res chain seq x y z
N MET A 1 35.61 -38.38 -67.34
CA MET A 1 36.84 -37.98 -66.60
C MET A 1 36.46 -36.89 -65.61
N ALA A 2 35.72 -37.28 -64.57
CA ALA A 2 35.02 -36.41 -63.63
C ALA A 2 35.53 -36.62 -62.19
N SER A 3 36.84 -36.85 -62.02
CA SER A 3 37.44 -37.16 -60.71
C SER A 3 38.66 -36.30 -60.35
N ILE A 4 39.03 -35.31 -61.17
CA ILE A 4 40.19 -34.44 -60.92
C ILE A 4 39.79 -33.00 -60.54
N LEU A 5 38.59 -32.53 -60.93
CA LEU A 5 38.12 -31.19 -60.57
C LEU A 5 37.60 -31.06 -59.12
N HIS A 6 37.29 -32.17 -58.43
CA HIS A 6 36.78 -32.10 -57.06
C HIS A 6 37.87 -31.93 -56.00
N LYS A 7 39.12 -32.37 -56.26
CA LYS A 7 40.20 -32.25 -55.27
C LYS A 7 40.86 -30.86 -55.22
N SER A 8 40.80 -30.08 -56.31
CA SER A 8 41.34 -28.71 -56.32
C SER A 8 40.39 -27.67 -55.71
N ILE A 9 39.08 -27.95 -55.66
CA ILE A 9 38.10 -27.06 -55.02
C ILE A 9 38.14 -27.19 -53.49
N TYR A 10 38.37 -28.39 -52.95
CA TYR A 10 38.52 -28.60 -51.50
C TYR A 10 39.82 -28.01 -50.94
N LEU A 11 40.91 -27.96 -51.71
CA LEU A 11 42.16 -27.33 -51.27
C LEU A 11 42.07 -25.79 -51.25
N LEU A 12 41.34 -25.19 -52.21
CA LEU A 12 41.06 -23.75 -52.22
C LEU A 12 40.04 -23.33 -51.14
N PHE A 13 39.05 -24.18 -50.83
CA PHE A 13 38.14 -23.94 -49.71
C PHE A 13 38.82 -24.11 -48.35
N SER A 14 39.80 -25.01 -48.23
CA SER A 14 40.60 -25.21 -47.01
C SER A 14 41.58 -24.06 -46.74
N ILE A 15 42.07 -23.36 -47.77
CA ILE A 15 42.98 -22.21 -47.61
C ILE A 15 42.19 -20.92 -47.36
N PHE A 16 40.92 -20.85 -47.78
CA PHE A 16 40.04 -19.70 -47.50
C PHE A 16 39.39 -19.72 -46.10
N ILE A 17 39.48 -20.84 -45.36
CA ILE A 17 38.95 -20.99 -43.99
C ILE A 17 40.02 -20.67 -42.91
N CYS A 18 41.28 -20.44 -43.30
CA CYS A 18 42.39 -20.21 -42.36
C CYS A 18 42.82 -18.74 -42.18
N THR A 19 41.97 -17.78 -42.55
CA THR A 19 42.07 -16.40 -42.03
C THR A 19 40.95 -16.16 -41.04
N ILE A 20 41.00 -16.86 -39.91
CA ILE A 20 40.34 -16.38 -38.70
C ILE A 20 41.16 -15.16 -38.29
N SER A 21 40.73 -13.98 -38.76
CA SER A 21 41.03 -12.74 -38.07
C SER A 21 40.58 -12.94 -36.63
N SER A 22 41.53 -13.00 -35.71
CA SER A 22 41.25 -12.81 -34.29
C SER A 22 40.48 -11.49 -34.18
N ILE A 23 39.19 -11.60 -33.90
CA ILE A 23 38.40 -10.45 -33.45
C ILE A 23 38.95 -10.16 -32.05
N TYR A 24 39.97 -9.31 -31.96
CA TYR A 24 40.23 -8.61 -30.71
C TYR A 24 38.97 -7.80 -30.43
N ALA A 25 38.21 -8.22 -29.42
CA ALA A 25 37.11 -7.41 -28.92
C ALA A 25 37.75 -6.16 -28.29
N ASP A 26 37.80 -5.07 -29.05
CA ASP A 26 38.23 -3.78 -28.54
C ASP A 26 37.42 -3.45 -27.27
N CYS A 27 38.11 -3.06 -26.19
CA CYS A 27 37.42 -2.61 -24.98
C CYS A 27 36.62 -1.34 -25.32
N THR A 28 35.30 -1.51 -25.46
CA THR A 28 34.37 -0.41 -25.73
C THR A 28 33.61 -0.05 -24.47
N ILE A 29 33.87 1.15 -23.96
CA ILE A 29 33.23 1.66 -22.74
C ILE A 29 31.74 1.94 -23.04
N PRO A 30 30.79 1.46 -22.22
CA PRO A 30 29.36 1.68 -22.43
C PRO A 30 28.94 3.15 -22.51
N VAL A 31 27.94 3.45 -23.34
CA VAL A 31 27.44 4.83 -23.56
C VAL A 31 26.99 5.52 -22.27
N VAL A 32 26.45 4.77 -21.31
CA VAL A 32 25.99 5.30 -20.01
C VAL A 32 27.12 5.96 -19.20
N LEU A 33 28.37 5.52 -19.41
CA LEU A 33 29.55 6.07 -18.73
C LEU A 33 30.21 7.21 -19.50
N ARG A 34 29.91 7.36 -20.80
CA ARG A 34 30.55 8.33 -21.69
C ARG A 34 30.01 9.73 -21.40
N ASN A 35 30.80 10.53 -20.70
CA ASN A 35 30.51 11.93 -20.43
C ASN A 35 31.76 12.63 -19.87
N THR A 36 31.64 13.93 -19.66
CA THR A 36 32.57 14.75 -18.90
C THR A 36 32.10 14.79 -17.43
N TRP A 37 32.92 14.28 -16.52
CA TRP A 37 32.58 14.10 -15.11
C TRP A 37 33.44 14.98 -14.20
N PHE A 38 32.80 15.70 -13.29
CA PHE A 38 33.46 16.49 -12.25
C PHE A 38 33.52 15.72 -10.92
N SER A 39 34.70 15.69 -10.30
CA SER A 39 34.90 15.14 -8.95
C SER A 39 35.82 16.02 -8.12
N PHE A 40 35.73 15.87 -6.80
CA PHE A 40 36.66 16.49 -5.86
C PHE A 40 37.47 15.40 -5.14
N GLU A 41 38.71 15.25 -5.59
CA GLU A 41 39.62 14.15 -5.25
C GLU A 41 40.85 14.72 -4.53
N ASN A 42 41.17 14.20 -3.35
CA ASN A 42 42.37 14.60 -2.58
C ASN A 42 42.55 16.12 -2.41
N GLY A 43 41.45 16.86 -2.21
CA GLY A 43 41.47 18.32 -2.05
C GLY A 43 41.61 19.12 -3.35
N LYS A 44 41.55 18.46 -4.52
CA LYS A 44 41.67 19.09 -5.83
C LYS A 44 40.44 18.82 -6.70
N GLN A 45 40.08 19.82 -7.48
CA GLN A 45 39.06 19.70 -8.51
C GLN A 45 39.62 18.88 -9.68
N THR A 46 38.92 17.83 -10.08
CA THR A 46 39.33 16.92 -11.15
C THR A 46 38.21 16.81 -12.18
N ILE A 47 38.56 16.90 -13.45
CA ILE A 47 37.65 16.66 -14.57
C ILE A 47 38.11 15.38 -15.25
N THR A 48 37.19 14.45 -15.41
CA THR A 48 37.42 13.14 -16.01
C THR A 48 36.53 13.00 -17.22
N ASP A 49 37.14 12.95 -18.40
CA ASP A 49 36.41 12.68 -19.65
C ASP A 49 36.53 11.19 -19.95
N ILE A 50 35.39 10.57 -20.23
CA ILE A 50 35.30 9.15 -20.56
C ILE A 50 34.72 9.03 -21.97
N ASN A 51 35.55 8.55 -22.90
CA ASN A 51 35.18 8.33 -24.29
C ASN A 51 34.87 6.84 -24.55
N ALA A 52 34.78 6.44 -25.82
CA ALA A 52 34.50 5.05 -26.17
C ALA A 52 35.64 4.08 -25.78
N SER A 53 36.88 4.57 -25.68
CA SER A 53 38.07 3.74 -25.50
C SER A 53 39.08 4.29 -24.48
N GLU A 54 38.87 5.48 -23.92
CA GLU A 54 39.85 6.14 -23.04
C GLU A 54 39.20 6.87 -21.87
N MET A 55 40.01 7.09 -20.83
CA MET A 55 39.67 7.89 -19.66
C MET A 55 40.82 8.84 -19.33
N THR A 56 40.50 10.12 -19.10
CA THR A 56 41.49 11.16 -18.77
C THR A 56 42.40 10.73 -17.61
N ALA A 57 43.71 10.93 -17.76
CA ALA A 57 44.76 10.56 -16.79
C ALA A 57 44.90 9.05 -16.47
N ARG A 58 44.18 8.16 -17.16
CA ARG A 58 44.26 6.68 -16.98
C ARG A 58 44.60 5.95 -18.29
N GLY A 59 44.39 6.59 -19.44
CA GLY A 59 44.80 6.08 -20.75
C GLY A 59 43.74 5.22 -21.44
N VAL A 60 44.18 4.23 -22.22
CA VAL A 60 43.31 3.43 -23.11
C VAL A 60 42.77 2.20 -22.38
N CYS A 61 41.49 1.89 -22.57
CA CYS A 61 40.89 0.70 -21.99
C CYS A 61 41.42 -0.57 -22.68
N VAL A 62 41.84 -1.54 -21.88
CA VAL A 62 42.35 -2.84 -22.34
C VAL A 62 41.36 -3.96 -22.02
N ASN A 63 40.68 -3.88 -20.88
CA ASN A 63 39.75 -4.92 -20.46
C ASN A 63 38.58 -4.32 -19.65
N ILE A 64 37.40 -4.90 -19.78
CA ILE A 64 36.19 -4.47 -19.08
C ILE A 64 35.38 -5.69 -18.60
N LYS A 65 34.96 -5.63 -17.33
CA LYS A 65 34.02 -6.56 -16.71
C LYS A 65 32.80 -5.79 -16.25
N ALA A 66 31.64 -6.14 -16.78
CA ALA A 66 30.36 -5.53 -16.44
C ALA A 66 29.55 -6.50 -15.57
N ASP A 67 29.26 -6.11 -14.35
CA ASP A 67 28.38 -6.85 -13.44
C ASP A 67 27.01 -6.13 -13.38
N TYR A 68 25.96 -6.84 -13.77
CA TYR A 68 24.56 -6.37 -13.73
C TYR A 68 24.29 -5.05 -14.47
N HIS A 69 25.15 -4.65 -15.41
CA HIS A 69 25.07 -3.36 -16.14
C HIS A 69 25.08 -2.09 -15.26
N VAL A 70 25.45 -2.22 -13.99
CA VAL A 70 25.51 -1.11 -13.01
C VAL A 70 26.94 -0.93 -12.50
N ASN A 71 27.67 -2.03 -12.33
CA ASN A 71 29.05 -2.03 -11.87
C ASN A 71 29.98 -2.36 -13.04
N TYR A 72 30.92 -1.48 -13.33
CA TYR A 72 31.89 -1.65 -14.41
C TYR A 72 33.28 -1.60 -13.83
N THR A 73 34.00 -2.71 -13.93
CA THR A 73 35.41 -2.80 -13.55
C THR A 73 36.25 -2.80 -14.81
N MET A 74 37.08 -1.78 -14.98
CA MET A 74 37.85 -1.53 -16.20
C MET A 74 39.35 -1.47 -15.88
N VAL A 75 40.14 -2.00 -16.80
CA VAL A 75 41.60 -1.93 -16.78
C VAL A 75 42.04 -0.96 -17.85
N PHE A 76 42.69 0.12 -17.45
CA PHE A 76 43.26 1.13 -18.33
C PHE A 76 44.77 1.01 -18.37
N ARG A 77 45.37 1.24 -19.55
CA ARG A 77 46.81 1.31 -19.75
C ARG A 77 47.22 2.76 -20.00
N TYR A 78 48.11 3.26 -19.15
CA TYR A 78 48.77 4.54 -19.34
C TYR A 78 50.28 4.31 -19.35
N THR A 79 50.95 4.71 -20.43
CA THR A 79 52.37 4.47 -20.66
C THR A 79 52.76 2.98 -20.46
N ASN A 80 53.37 2.64 -19.32
CA ASN A 80 53.87 1.30 -18.99
C ASN A 80 53.11 0.60 -17.85
N CYS A 81 52.12 1.25 -17.24
CA CYS A 81 51.40 0.66 -16.11
C CYS A 81 49.89 0.61 -16.33
N TYR A 82 49.24 -0.16 -15.47
CA TYR A 82 47.81 -0.43 -15.53
C TYR A 82 47.09 0.15 -14.32
N TYR A 83 45.92 0.73 -14.56
CA TYR A 83 45.01 1.21 -13.53
C TYR A 83 43.75 0.37 -13.54
N CYS A 84 43.34 -0.13 -12.37
CA CYS A 84 42.01 -0.68 -12.20
C CYS A 84 41.07 0.42 -11.73
N VAL A 85 39.98 0.63 -12.45
CA VAL A 85 38.93 1.58 -12.08
C VAL A 85 37.59 0.84 -12.03
N LYS A 86 36.94 0.88 -10.87
CA LYS A 86 35.58 0.40 -10.68
C LYS A 86 34.62 1.59 -10.63
N LEU A 87 33.74 1.67 -11.62
CA LEU A 87 32.65 2.65 -11.68
C LEU A 87 31.33 2.00 -11.32
N ILE A 88 30.57 2.67 -10.46
CA ILE A 88 29.24 2.28 -10.04
C ILE A 88 28.27 3.34 -10.55
N VAL A 89 27.36 2.94 -11.44
CA VAL A 89 26.33 3.82 -11.98
C VAL A 89 25.23 4.00 -10.95
N ARG A 90 25.16 5.18 -10.30
CA ARG A 90 24.06 5.49 -9.38
C ARG A 90 22.85 6.02 -10.14
N THR A 91 23.07 6.99 -11.02
CA THR A 91 22.05 7.56 -11.90
C THR A 91 22.69 8.06 -13.19
N VAL A 92 21.88 8.55 -14.14
CA VAL A 92 22.37 9.14 -15.39
C VAL A 92 23.33 10.33 -15.20
N ASN A 93 23.28 11.00 -14.04
CA ASN A 93 24.10 12.18 -13.74
C ASN A 93 25.12 11.95 -12.62
N VAL A 94 25.15 10.77 -12.01
CA VAL A 94 25.99 10.50 -10.83
C VAL A 94 26.62 9.12 -10.94
N LEU A 95 27.95 9.08 -10.89
CA LEU A 95 28.73 7.86 -10.75
C LEU A 95 29.50 7.88 -9.44
N GLU A 96 29.86 6.69 -8.97
CA GLU A 96 30.86 6.54 -7.91
C GLU A 96 32.06 5.74 -8.44
N LYS A 97 33.27 6.13 -8.02
CA LYS A 97 34.54 5.54 -8.47
C LYS A 97 35.35 5.04 -7.29
N ILE A 98 35.93 3.86 -7.45
CA ILE A 98 37.11 3.39 -6.70
C ILE A 98 38.19 3.05 -7.72
N GLU A 99 39.44 3.38 -7.42
CA GLU A 99 40.56 3.09 -8.30
C GLU A 99 41.78 2.62 -7.50
N THR A 100 42.61 1.80 -8.15
CA THR A 100 43.92 1.41 -7.63
C THR A 100 45.00 2.38 -8.09
N PRO A 101 46.15 2.45 -7.39
CA PRO A 101 47.35 3.06 -7.97
C PRO A 101 47.83 2.29 -9.22
N CYS A 102 48.80 2.87 -9.92
CA CYS A 102 49.52 2.31 -11.06
C CYS A 102 50.13 0.96 -10.68
N VAL A 103 49.75 -0.12 -11.38
CA VAL A 103 50.23 -1.49 -11.18
C VAL A 103 51.07 -1.90 -12.38
N ASP A 104 52.30 -2.35 -12.12
CA ASP A 104 53.18 -2.93 -13.12
C ASP A 104 52.93 -4.44 -13.24
N ILE A 105 52.89 -4.92 -14.47
CA ILE A 105 52.69 -6.34 -14.81
C ILE A 105 53.93 -6.83 -15.55
N GLY A 106 54.31 -8.10 -15.34
CA GLY A 106 55.44 -8.70 -16.04
C GLY A 106 55.24 -8.69 -17.57
N PRO A 107 56.32 -8.64 -18.37
CA PRO A 107 56.24 -8.49 -19.83
C PRO A 107 55.49 -9.64 -20.54
N ASP A 108 55.38 -10.81 -19.92
CA ASP A 108 54.74 -12.01 -20.47
C ASP A 108 53.34 -12.29 -19.90
N GLU A 109 52.79 -11.38 -19.08
CA GLU A 109 51.51 -11.59 -18.39
C GLU A 109 50.37 -10.75 -18.99
N GLU A 110 49.21 -11.36 -19.18
CA GLU A 110 48.03 -10.66 -19.71
C GLU A 110 47.36 -9.75 -18.65
N PRO A 111 46.99 -8.51 -19.01
CA PRO A 111 46.31 -7.56 -18.11
C PRO A 111 44.82 -7.89 -17.96
N THR A 112 44.51 -8.94 -17.19
CA THR A 112 43.13 -9.32 -16.84
C THR A 112 42.60 -8.52 -15.65
N VAL A 113 41.26 -8.37 -15.57
CA VAL A 113 40.59 -7.65 -14.49
C VAL A 113 40.94 -8.27 -13.13
N GLU A 114 40.90 -9.60 -13.01
CA GLU A 114 41.18 -10.32 -11.78
C GLU A 114 42.59 -10.07 -11.23
N ARG A 115 43.57 -9.81 -12.11
CA ARG A 115 44.97 -9.61 -11.73
C ARG A 115 45.26 -8.17 -11.38
N VAL A 116 44.87 -7.22 -12.23
CA VAL A 116 45.12 -5.79 -12.01
C VAL A 116 44.27 -5.24 -10.86
N CYS A 117 43.03 -5.71 -10.74
CA CYS A 117 42.09 -5.24 -9.72
C CYS A 117 42.20 -5.98 -8.38
N LYS A 118 43.17 -6.89 -8.21
CA LYS A 118 43.34 -7.64 -6.96
C LYS A 118 43.54 -6.74 -5.73
N GLY A 119 44.17 -5.58 -5.93
CA GLY A 119 44.40 -4.59 -4.88
C GLY A 119 43.24 -3.63 -4.63
N LEU A 120 42.11 -3.77 -5.33
CA LEU A 120 40.96 -2.89 -5.16
C LEU A 120 40.25 -3.21 -3.84
N ASN A 121 40.38 -2.34 -2.85
CA ASN A 121 39.70 -2.50 -1.57
C ASN A 121 38.22 -2.07 -1.69
N PRO A 122 37.23 -2.97 -1.47
CA PRO A 122 35.82 -2.61 -1.49
C PRO A 122 35.44 -1.62 -0.37
N ASP A 123 36.19 -1.57 0.73
CA ASP A 123 35.94 -0.68 1.87
C ASP A 123 36.54 0.73 1.70
N GLN A 124 37.21 0.99 0.57
CA GLN A 124 37.74 2.31 0.27
C GLN A 124 36.61 3.34 0.11
N SER A 125 36.86 4.57 0.54
CA SER A 125 35.89 5.66 0.36
C SER A 125 35.62 5.91 -1.12
N LEU A 126 34.38 5.70 -1.52
CA LEU A 126 33.89 5.99 -2.86
C LEU A 126 34.06 7.47 -3.20
N THR A 127 34.50 7.75 -4.42
CA THR A 127 34.59 9.11 -4.95
C THR A 127 33.36 9.37 -5.82
N THR A 128 32.60 10.43 -5.53
CA THR A 128 31.43 10.79 -6.34
C THR A 128 31.83 11.64 -7.54
N LEU A 129 31.29 11.30 -8.71
CA LEU A 129 31.46 11.99 -9.99
C LEU A 129 30.10 12.55 -10.44
N PHE A 130 30.05 13.83 -10.77
CA PHE A 130 28.85 14.52 -11.27
C PHE A 130 29.01 14.84 -12.75
N SER A 131 27.96 14.58 -13.53
CA SER A 131 27.95 14.96 -14.95
C SER A 131 27.93 16.49 -15.10
N GLU A 132 28.86 17.05 -15.89
CA GLU A 132 28.84 18.50 -16.19
C GLU A 132 27.63 18.87 -17.06
N ASN A 133 27.29 18.01 -18.00
CA ASN A 133 26.13 18.12 -18.90
C ASN A 133 24.94 17.36 -18.33
N SER A 134 24.58 17.66 -17.08
CA SER A 134 23.51 16.95 -16.39
C SER A 134 22.13 17.19 -17.02
N VAL A 135 21.33 16.12 -17.11
CA VAL A 135 19.93 16.16 -17.52
C VAL A 135 19.05 16.26 -16.28
N PRO A 136 18.25 17.32 -16.09
CA PRO A 136 17.46 17.48 -14.86
C PRO A 136 16.46 16.33 -14.65
N VAL A 137 16.49 15.74 -13.46
CA VAL A 137 15.60 14.63 -13.05
C VAL A 137 14.51 15.16 -12.12
N ASN A 138 13.37 14.46 -12.04
CA ASN A 138 12.28 14.83 -11.14
C ASN A 138 12.70 14.65 -9.66
N CYS A 139 12.56 15.70 -8.85
CA CYS A 139 12.84 15.77 -7.43
C CYS A 139 11.83 15.02 -6.56
N ARG A 140 10.67 14.63 -7.10
CA ARG A 140 9.55 14.02 -6.34
C ARG A 140 9.98 12.83 -5.49
N SER A 141 10.83 11.97 -6.03
CA SER A 141 11.33 10.79 -5.32
C SER A 141 12.37 11.15 -4.25
N SER A 142 13.06 12.29 -4.39
CA SER A 142 14.06 12.78 -3.45
C SER A 142 13.42 13.53 -2.28
N LEU A 143 12.69 14.60 -2.60
CA LEU A 143 12.02 15.49 -1.65
C LEU A 143 10.82 16.14 -2.36
N GLU A 144 9.62 15.97 -1.80
CA GLU A 144 8.39 16.63 -2.24
C GLU A 144 7.77 17.32 -1.04
N GLY A 145 7.25 18.55 -1.20
CA GLY A 145 6.56 19.27 -0.14
C GLY A 145 7.15 20.62 0.24
N VAL A 146 6.45 21.29 1.15
CA VAL A 146 6.93 22.50 1.81
C VAL A 146 7.27 22.14 3.25
N TRP A 147 8.51 22.45 3.63
CA TRP A 147 9.07 22.08 4.91
C TRP A 147 9.61 23.34 5.58
N GLN A 148 9.19 23.61 6.79
CA GLN A 148 9.96 24.50 7.66
C GLN A 148 11.19 23.73 8.10
N PHE A 149 12.35 24.37 8.15
CA PHE A 149 13.54 23.69 8.63
C PHE A 149 14.34 24.55 9.60
N ALA A 150 14.92 23.87 10.59
CA ALA A 150 15.98 24.39 11.42
C ALA A 150 17.30 23.78 10.95
N TYR A 151 18.38 24.55 10.94
CA TYR A 151 19.66 24.09 10.41
C TYR A 151 20.81 24.29 11.38
N GLN A 152 21.74 23.34 11.35
CA GLN A 152 22.97 23.34 12.12
C GLN A 152 24.13 23.15 11.16
N ASN A 153 25.14 24.01 11.26
CA ASN A 153 26.39 23.86 10.51
C ASN A 153 27.56 23.73 11.48
N ARG A 154 28.13 22.53 11.57
CA ARG A 154 29.17 22.18 12.55
C ARG A 154 30.45 23.00 12.41
N PHE A 155 30.69 23.61 11.26
CA PHE A 155 31.91 24.36 10.96
C PHE A 155 31.74 25.87 11.08
N ARG A 156 30.49 26.38 11.06
CA ARG A 156 30.22 27.82 11.09
C ARG A 156 29.76 28.34 12.44
N PHE A 157 28.96 27.57 13.17
CA PHE A 157 28.41 28.00 14.46
C PHE A 157 28.02 26.82 15.35
N THR A 158 27.90 27.09 16.64
CA THR A 158 27.40 26.15 17.65
C THR A 158 25.91 26.35 17.88
N GLY A 159 25.16 25.26 18.00
CA GLY A 159 23.70 25.27 18.17
C GLY A 159 22.92 25.05 16.87
N GLU A 160 21.60 25.14 16.97
CA GLU A 160 20.65 24.95 15.86
C GLU A 160 19.93 26.28 15.60
N CYS A 161 19.98 26.77 14.36
CA CYS A 161 19.26 27.96 13.95
C CYS A 161 17.84 27.57 13.52
N ASN A 162 16.85 27.99 14.30
CA ASN A 162 15.43 27.78 14.01
C ASN A 162 14.74 29.13 13.77
N HIS A 163 14.26 29.36 12.55
CA HIS A 163 13.53 30.58 12.17
C HIS A 163 12.23 30.18 11.44
N PRO A 164 11.08 30.84 11.70
CA PRO A 164 9.80 30.48 11.08
C PRO A 164 9.80 30.60 9.56
N ASP A 165 10.48 31.63 9.02
CA ASP A 165 10.56 31.86 7.57
C ASP A 165 11.61 30.98 6.84
N ALA A 166 12.35 30.12 7.57
CA ALA A 166 13.29 29.19 6.95
C ALA A 166 12.53 27.99 6.38
N GLN A 167 12.50 27.88 5.06
CA GLN A 167 11.69 26.89 4.35
C GLN A 167 12.42 26.21 3.19
N ILE A 168 12.14 24.93 2.99
CA ILE A 168 12.45 24.16 1.79
C ILE A 168 11.16 23.98 1.01
N LYS A 169 11.12 24.42 -0.24
CA LYS A 169 9.94 24.28 -1.10
C LYS A 169 10.30 23.48 -2.34
N SER A 170 9.83 22.23 -2.38
CA SER A 170 10.00 21.28 -3.48
C SER A 170 8.63 20.92 -4.06
N CYS A 171 8.04 21.90 -4.75
CA CYS A 171 6.69 21.80 -5.29
C CYS A 171 6.72 21.58 -6.80
N GLN A 172 5.83 20.72 -7.28
CA GLN A 172 5.61 20.57 -8.71
C GLN A 172 5.05 21.88 -9.28
N THR A 173 5.74 22.48 -10.23
CA THR A 173 5.19 23.57 -11.03
C THR A 173 4.27 22.97 -12.08
N ALA A 174 3.09 23.57 -12.26
CA ALA A 174 2.15 23.14 -13.29
C ALA A 174 2.76 23.38 -14.67
N GLY A 175 3.33 22.33 -15.26
CA GLY A 175 3.64 22.30 -16.68
C GLY A 175 2.39 21.99 -17.51
N THR A 176 2.58 21.70 -18.80
CA THR A 176 1.48 21.21 -19.64
C THR A 176 0.95 19.87 -19.11
N GLN A 177 -0.27 19.50 -19.49
CA GLN A 177 -1.01 18.29 -19.08
C GLN A 177 -0.26 16.95 -19.20
N PHE A 178 0.92 16.92 -19.85
CA PHE A 178 1.76 15.73 -20.04
C PHE A 178 3.19 15.84 -19.49
N LEU A 179 3.63 17.03 -19.03
CA LEU A 179 5.01 17.30 -18.62
C LEU A 179 5.03 18.11 -17.31
N ILE A 180 4.87 17.43 -16.18
CA ILE A 180 5.07 18.03 -14.86
C ILE A 180 6.54 17.87 -14.50
N THR A 181 7.34 18.92 -14.68
CA THR A 181 8.78 18.89 -14.39
C THR A 181 9.05 19.52 -13.01
N ASN A 182 8.87 18.75 -11.93
CA ASN A 182 9.44 19.12 -10.62
C ASN A 182 10.96 18.82 -10.64
N GLN A 183 11.72 19.57 -11.43
CA GLN A 183 13.15 19.33 -11.61
C GLN A 183 14.02 20.14 -10.64
N LYS A 184 13.41 21.11 -9.94
CA LYS A 184 14.10 22.08 -9.11
C LYS A 184 13.35 22.31 -7.80
N PHE A 185 14.09 22.60 -6.74
CA PHE A 185 13.54 23.06 -5.46
C PHE A 185 14.39 24.20 -4.90
N ASN A 186 13.80 24.99 -3.99
CA ASN A 186 14.49 26.09 -3.34
C ASN A 186 14.60 25.88 -1.83
N ILE A 187 15.74 26.28 -1.28
CA ILE A 187 15.98 26.38 0.16
C ILE A 187 16.15 27.85 0.50
N THR A 188 15.32 28.34 1.43
CA THR A 188 15.36 29.70 1.94
C THR A 188 15.99 29.68 3.34
N TYR A 189 17.24 30.11 3.45
CA TYR A 189 17.93 30.29 4.72
C TYR A 189 17.59 31.64 5.32
N ARG A 190 17.50 31.68 6.65
CA ARG A 190 17.25 32.89 7.44
C ARG A 190 18.24 33.01 8.58
N LYS A 191 18.65 34.24 8.86
CA LYS A 191 19.54 34.54 9.99
C LYS A 191 18.80 34.41 11.32
N CYS A 192 19.41 33.74 12.30
CA CYS A 192 18.85 33.63 13.65
C CYS A 192 19.35 34.78 14.55
N PRO A 193 18.46 35.42 15.34
CA PRO A 193 18.85 36.42 16.33
C PRO A 193 19.83 35.83 17.35
N GLY A 194 20.93 36.55 17.63
CA GLY A 194 21.92 36.12 18.64
C GLY A 194 22.93 35.07 18.20
N MET A 195 22.87 34.59 16.95
CA MET A 195 23.83 33.60 16.41
C MET A 195 24.70 34.19 15.30
N SER A 196 26.00 34.34 15.57
CA SER A 196 26.99 34.67 14.54
C SER A 196 27.20 33.48 13.59
N GLY A 197 27.40 33.74 12.30
CA GLY A 197 27.60 32.70 11.27
C GLY A 197 26.33 32.16 10.60
N THR A 198 25.14 32.57 11.05
CA THR A 198 23.88 32.36 10.31
C THR A 198 23.71 33.42 9.21
N PHE A 199 23.01 33.08 8.13
CA PHE A 199 22.90 33.93 6.94
C PHE A 199 21.50 33.90 6.33
N ASP A 200 21.14 34.97 5.64
CA ASP A 200 19.94 35.06 4.82
C ASP A 200 20.31 34.77 3.36
N GLY A 201 19.57 33.88 2.71
CA GLY A 201 19.84 33.56 1.31
C GLY A 201 18.87 32.54 0.74
N VAL A 202 18.66 32.58 -0.58
CA VAL A 202 17.84 31.60 -1.29
C VAL A 202 18.72 30.84 -2.26
N VAL A 203 18.75 29.52 -2.12
CA VAL A 203 19.51 28.62 -3.00
C VAL A 203 18.54 27.79 -3.82
N GLU A 204 18.74 27.75 -5.13
CA GLU A 204 17.94 26.96 -6.07
C GLU A 204 18.75 25.75 -6.53
N PHE A 205 18.25 24.56 -6.21
CA PHE A 205 18.86 23.29 -6.56
C PHE A 205 18.08 22.60 -7.67
N SER A 206 18.80 22.06 -8.66
CA SER A 206 18.30 21.14 -9.67
C SER A 206 18.64 19.71 -9.26
N CYS A 207 17.67 18.80 -9.34
CA CYS A 207 17.89 17.40 -8.96
C CYS A 207 18.66 16.65 -10.06
N LEU A 208 19.73 15.97 -9.66
CA LEU A 208 20.56 15.15 -10.55
C LEU A 208 20.17 13.68 -10.49
N GLY A 209 19.68 13.21 -9.34
CA GLY A 209 19.33 11.81 -9.14
C GLY A 209 19.29 11.42 -7.67
N HIS A 210 18.81 10.22 -7.40
CA HIS A 210 18.74 9.64 -6.06
C HIS A 210 19.00 8.13 -6.12
N TRP A 211 19.50 7.56 -5.03
CA TRP A 211 19.77 6.14 -4.88
C TRP A 211 19.72 5.73 -3.41
N PHE A 212 19.60 4.42 -3.17
CA PHE A 212 19.57 3.86 -1.82
C PHE A 212 20.85 3.07 -1.57
N VAL A 213 21.38 3.21 -0.34
CA VAL A 213 22.42 2.37 0.22
C VAL A 213 21.89 1.88 1.56
N ASP A 214 21.49 0.62 1.63
CA ASP A 214 20.81 0.03 2.78
C ASP A 214 19.55 0.83 3.18
N LYS A 215 19.56 1.44 4.36
CA LYS A 215 18.48 2.30 4.90
C LYS A 215 18.61 3.78 4.51
N ASN A 216 19.78 4.16 4.00
CA ASN A 216 20.12 5.53 3.68
C ASN A 216 19.68 5.88 2.26
N HIS A 217 18.97 6.99 2.14
CA HIS A 217 18.52 7.55 0.88
C HIS A 217 19.40 8.76 0.53
N PHE A 218 20.20 8.61 -0.50
CA PHE A 218 21.05 9.67 -1.02
C PHE A 218 20.39 10.35 -2.21
N PHE A 219 20.54 11.66 -2.30
CA PHE A 219 20.20 12.40 -3.50
C PHE A 219 21.20 13.51 -3.78
N ALA A 220 21.48 13.71 -5.07
CA ALA A 220 22.47 14.66 -5.55
C ALA A 220 21.77 15.81 -6.26
N VAL A 221 22.33 17.01 -6.07
CA VAL A 221 21.76 18.23 -6.63
C VAL A 221 22.84 19.17 -7.15
N ALA A 222 22.46 20.03 -8.09
CA ALA A 222 23.29 21.09 -8.63
C ALA A 222 22.64 22.45 -8.43
N ASN A 223 23.37 23.40 -7.82
CA ASN A 223 22.99 24.79 -7.78
C ASN A 223 23.24 25.44 -9.15
N THR A 224 22.16 25.73 -9.88
CA THR A 224 22.27 26.26 -11.26
C THR A 224 22.75 27.71 -11.31
N LYS A 225 22.71 28.44 -10.20
CA LYS A 225 23.18 29.82 -10.11
C LYS A 225 24.64 29.94 -9.70
N GLU A 226 25.26 28.84 -9.26
CA GLU A 226 26.66 28.83 -8.83
C GLU A 226 27.59 28.52 -10.00
N SER A 227 28.58 29.40 -10.19
CA SER A 227 29.61 29.26 -11.22
C SER A 227 30.76 28.36 -10.77
N ARG A 228 31.07 28.38 -9.47
CA ARG A 228 32.16 27.61 -8.87
C ARG A 228 31.80 26.13 -8.78
N LYS A 229 32.52 25.27 -9.50
CA LYS A 229 32.22 23.83 -9.59
C LYS A 229 32.24 23.12 -8.22
N ASP A 230 33.10 23.56 -7.30
CA ASP A 230 33.18 23.07 -5.92
C ASP A 230 31.99 23.44 -5.04
N GLU A 231 31.30 24.54 -5.34
CA GLU A 231 30.10 24.97 -4.61
C GLU A 231 28.79 24.59 -5.32
N ARG A 232 28.87 24.30 -6.63
CA ARG A 232 27.74 23.91 -7.47
C ARG A 232 27.09 22.60 -7.06
N TYR A 233 27.86 21.55 -6.74
CA TYR A 233 27.31 20.23 -6.46
C TYR A 233 27.21 19.94 -4.95
N ARG A 234 26.10 19.34 -4.54
CA ARG A 234 25.82 18.97 -3.15
C ARG A 234 25.14 17.60 -3.10
N CYS A 235 25.43 16.87 -2.04
CA CYS A 235 24.76 15.61 -1.72
C CYS A 235 23.92 15.79 -0.47
N PHE A 236 22.80 15.09 -0.44
CA PHE A 236 21.92 15.04 0.71
C PHE A 236 21.70 13.58 1.10
N LEU A 237 21.53 13.37 2.40
CA LEU A 237 21.31 12.08 3.02
C LEU A 237 20.06 12.16 3.90
N LYS A 238 19.13 11.25 3.67
CA LYS A 238 17.95 11.01 4.49
C LYS A 238 17.99 9.57 4.99
N ASN A 239 17.51 9.32 6.20
CA ASN A 239 17.26 7.95 6.64
C ASN A 239 15.80 7.56 6.32
N ARG A 240 15.56 6.33 5.88
CA ARG A 240 14.20 5.80 5.73
C ARG A 240 13.49 5.71 7.10
N ASP A 241 14.25 5.45 8.16
CA ASP A 241 13.75 5.30 9.53
C ASP A 241 13.66 6.64 10.29
N ASP A 242 14.21 7.72 9.74
CA ASP A 242 14.14 9.04 10.34
C ASP A 242 14.05 10.09 9.23
N ASP A 243 12.82 10.46 8.89
CA ASP A 243 12.50 11.41 7.83
C ASP A 243 12.39 12.86 8.33
N LEU A 244 12.57 13.09 9.63
CA LEU A 244 12.58 14.43 10.22
C LEU A 244 13.94 15.13 10.06
N TYR A 245 14.99 14.39 9.76
CA TYR A 245 16.32 14.96 9.58
C TYR A 245 16.91 14.68 8.21
N ILE A 246 17.57 15.70 7.67
CA ILE A 246 18.30 15.63 6.41
C ILE A 246 19.74 16.09 6.66
N GLY A 247 20.70 15.27 6.26
CA GLY A 247 22.12 15.64 6.22
C GLY A 247 22.48 16.22 4.87
N ALA A 248 23.29 17.28 4.84
CA ALA A 248 23.80 17.87 3.61
C ALA A 248 25.33 18.00 3.65
N SER A 249 25.96 17.76 2.50
CA SER A 249 27.41 17.95 2.34
C SER A 249 27.73 19.43 2.10
N ILE A 250 28.89 19.89 2.56
CA ILE A 250 29.40 21.26 2.26
C ILE A 250 30.29 21.25 1.01
N THR A 251 30.82 20.09 0.65
CA THR A 251 31.66 19.86 -0.53
C THR A 251 30.93 18.93 -1.51
N PRO A 252 31.38 18.81 -2.77
CA PRO A 252 30.78 17.92 -3.76
C PRO A 252 31.26 16.47 -3.52
N GLN A 253 31.16 15.99 -2.28
CA GLN A 253 31.62 14.68 -1.85
C GLN A 253 30.54 14.00 -1.02
N CYS A 254 29.85 13.01 -1.60
CA CYS A 254 28.78 12.30 -0.90
C CYS A 254 29.31 11.36 0.19
N ASN A 255 30.56 10.89 0.06
CA ASN A 255 31.20 9.98 1.02
C ASN A 255 31.41 10.57 2.42
N THR A 256 31.33 11.90 2.56
CA THR A 256 31.35 12.60 3.85
C THR A 256 30.08 12.34 4.67
N LEU A 257 28.98 12.00 4.00
CA LEU A 257 27.69 11.74 4.59
C LEU A 257 27.57 10.26 5.00
N LYS A 258 28.06 9.93 6.19
CA LYS A 258 27.92 8.58 6.76
C LYS A 258 26.55 8.38 7.43
N THR A 259 26.16 9.34 8.27
CA THR A 259 24.86 9.38 8.95
C THR A 259 24.36 10.81 8.98
N VAL A 260 23.04 10.98 9.09
CA VAL A 260 22.41 12.31 9.19
C VAL A 260 22.96 13.09 10.38
N GLU A 261 23.17 12.44 11.51
CA GLU A 261 23.72 13.08 12.70
C GLU A 261 25.15 13.60 12.49
N LYS A 262 26.02 12.81 11.87
CA LYS A 262 27.43 13.15 11.64
C LYS A 262 27.64 14.03 10.41
N SER A 263 26.56 14.44 9.75
CA SER A 263 26.63 15.26 8.54
C SER A 263 27.20 16.65 8.84
N PRO A 264 27.99 17.24 7.92
CA PRO A 264 28.54 18.60 8.05
C PRO A 264 27.46 19.66 8.35
N GLU A 265 26.38 19.58 7.58
CA GLU A 265 25.17 20.38 7.76
C GLU A 265 24.00 19.43 8.04
N ARG A 266 23.20 19.77 9.04
CA ARG A 266 22.03 18.99 9.45
C ARG A 266 20.81 19.88 9.45
N TYR A 267 19.74 19.40 8.83
CA TYR A 267 18.42 20.02 8.82
C TYR A 267 17.47 19.19 9.66
N ARG A 268 16.70 19.86 10.54
CA ARG A 268 15.49 19.31 11.15
C ARG A 268 14.30 19.90 10.42
N ILE A 269 13.54 19.06 9.72
CA ILE A 269 12.42 19.46 8.88
C ILE A 269 11.09 19.15 9.56
N ASN A 270 10.16 20.10 9.46
CA ASN A 270 8.77 19.96 9.88
C ASN A 270 7.87 20.27 8.67
N PRO A 271 6.91 19.40 8.31
CA PRO A 271 6.05 19.66 7.17
C PRO A 271 5.10 20.82 7.45
N VAL A 272 4.91 21.69 6.46
CA VAL A 272 4.02 22.84 6.52
C VAL A 272 2.95 22.71 5.44
N LYS A 273 1.70 22.98 5.80
CA LYS A 273 0.59 23.02 4.84
C LYS A 273 0.81 24.16 3.86
N ALA A 274 1.06 23.83 2.59
CA ALA A 274 1.36 24.81 1.55
C ALA A 274 0.13 25.61 1.10
N GLU A 275 -1.06 24.98 1.05
CA GLU A 275 -2.29 25.59 0.55
C GLU A 275 -3.50 25.21 1.43
N VAL A 276 -4.37 26.20 1.65
CA VAL A 276 -5.70 26.00 2.26
C VAL A 276 -6.72 26.05 1.13
N VAL A 277 -7.55 25.02 1.02
CA VAL A 277 -8.64 24.96 0.04
C VAL A 277 -9.94 25.21 0.76
N GLU A 278 -10.70 26.20 0.32
CA GLU A 278 -12.05 26.45 0.86
C GLU A 278 -13.03 25.38 0.38
N PRO A 279 -13.92 24.89 1.25
CA PRO A 279 -14.92 23.88 0.87
C PRO A 279 -16.02 24.49 -0.01
N GLY A 280 -16.36 23.79 -1.10
CA GLY A 280 -17.43 24.17 -2.03
C GLY A 280 -18.73 23.36 -1.86
N CYS A 281 -18.70 22.29 -1.08
CA CYS A 281 -19.87 21.45 -0.78
C CYS A 281 -19.85 20.94 0.66
N ARG A 282 -20.97 20.35 1.09
CA ARG A 282 -21.11 19.67 2.37
C ARG A 282 -21.37 18.18 2.14
N LEU A 283 -20.72 17.34 2.93
CA LEU A 283 -20.95 15.91 2.97
C LEU A 283 -22.30 15.59 3.60
N PRO A 284 -22.91 14.42 3.27
CA PRO A 284 -24.11 13.95 3.94
C PRO A 284 -23.93 13.90 5.46
N GLN A 285 -24.88 14.47 6.21
CA GLN A 285 -24.79 14.57 7.68
C GLN A 285 -24.58 13.22 8.37
N ASN A 286 -25.18 12.17 7.83
CA ASN A 286 -25.11 10.81 8.37
C ASN A 286 -23.67 10.30 8.48
N PHE A 287 -22.76 10.75 7.60
CA PHE A 287 -21.38 10.26 7.56
C PHE A 287 -20.48 10.88 8.65
N SER A 288 -20.97 11.89 9.37
CA SER A 288 -20.15 12.60 10.35
C SER A 288 -19.77 11.68 11.51
N GLY A 289 -18.49 11.66 11.89
CA GLY A 289 -18.00 10.85 13.00
C GLY A 289 -16.60 10.28 12.82
N ASN A 290 -16.24 9.35 13.70
CA ASN A 290 -14.96 8.65 13.69
C ASN A 290 -15.12 7.26 13.07
N TRP A 291 -14.26 6.97 12.11
CA TRP A 291 -14.30 5.79 11.25
C TRP A 291 -12.91 5.18 11.14
N ILE A 292 -12.86 3.93 10.68
CA ILE A 292 -11.65 3.16 10.39
C ILE A 292 -11.73 2.74 8.92
N ASN A 293 -10.66 2.96 8.17
CA ASN A 293 -10.55 2.60 6.77
C ASN A 293 -9.87 1.25 6.58
N THR A 294 -10.63 0.25 6.14
CA THR A 294 -10.09 -1.09 5.90
C THR A 294 -9.21 -1.19 4.64
N ALA A 295 -9.21 -0.18 3.77
CA ALA A 295 -8.40 -0.17 2.56
C ALA A 295 -6.92 0.15 2.81
N ASN A 296 -6.59 0.78 3.93
CA ASN A 296 -5.26 1.34 4.18
C ASN A 296 -4.80 1.06 5.62
N ILE A 297 -4.48 -0.20 5.92
CA ILE A 297 -3.90 -0.65 7.21
C ILE A 297 -4.69 -0.08 8.40
N ASP A 298 -6.03 -0.16 8.35
CA ASP A 298 -6.95 0.31 9.39
C ASP A 298 -6.70 1.77 9.82
N ALA A 299 -6.48 2.66 8.85
CA ALA A 299 -6.26 4.08 9.09
C ALA A 299 -7.46 4.75 9.80
N ASP A 300 -7.17 5.63 10.75
CA ASP A 300 -8.18 6.44 11.44
C ASP A 300 -8.73 7.52 10.50
N VAL A 301 -10.05 7.58 10.34
CA VAL A 301 -10.75 8.52 9.48
C VAL A 301 -11.72 9.37 10.29
N VAL A 302 -11.57 10.69 10.22
CA VAL A 302 -12.52 11.63 10.83
C VAL A 302 -13.27 12.34 9.71
N ILE A 303 -14.59 12.19 9.70
CA ILE A 303 -15.47 12.83 8.73
C ILE A 303 -16.22 13.97 9.43
N ASN A 304 -15.99 15.19 8.95
CA ASN A 304 -16.73 16.39 9.31
C ASN A 304 -17.69 16.75 8.18
N GLU A 305 -18.51 17.80 8.34
CA GLU A 305 -19.44 18.27 7.30
C GLU A 305 -18.76 18.63 5.98
N THR A 306 -17.48 19.00 5.97
CA THR A 306 -16.79 19.53 4.78
C THR A 306 -15.47 18.81 4.47
N HIS A 307 -14.96 18.02 5.41
CA HIS A 307 -13.63 17.44 5.35
C HIS A 307 -13.65 15.95 5.71
N ILE A 308 -12.85 15.16 5.01
CA ILE A 308 -12.48 13.80 5.42
C ILE A 308 -11.00 13.83 5.74
N ILE A 309 -10.63 13.45 6.96
CA ILE A 309 -9.25 13.43 7.42
C ILE A 309 -8.86 11.99 7.65
N GLU A 310 -7.93 11.50 6.85
CA GLU A 310 -7.39 10.14 6.93
C GLU A 310 -5.99 10.18 7.54
N THR A 311 -5.78 9.47 8.63
CA THR A 311 -4.50 9.36 9.34
C THR A 311 -4.08 7.92 9.37
N TYR A 312 -2.99 7.59 8.68
CA TYR A 312 -2.44 6.25 8.66
C TYR A 312 -1.13 6.20 9.45
N TYR A 313 -0.88 5.07 10.11
CA TYR A 313 0.24 4.86 11.01
C TYR A 313 1.18 3.80 10.41
N PRO A 314 2.26 4.20 9.69
CA PRO A 314 3.22 3.23 9.20
C PRO A 314 4.04 2.58 10.32
N ASP A 315 4.27 3.30 11.44
CA ASP A 315 5.03 2.86 12.62
C ASP A 315 4.41 3.46 13.90
N GLU A 316 4.69 2.92 15.09
CA GLU A 316 4.12 3.37 16.39
C GLU A 316 4.35 4.87 16.70
N GLY A 317 5.43 5.46 16.18
CA GLY A 317 5.78 6.87 16.40
C GLY A 317 5.49 7.79 15.21
N ARG A 318 5.00 7.25 14.08
CA ARG A 318 4.83 8.03 12.84
C ARG A 318 3.38 7.99 12.37
N PHE A 319 2.92 9.11 11.85
CA PHE A 319 1.62 9.20 11.21
C PHE A 319 1.73 10.05 9.96
N ARG A 320 0.95 9.69 8.96
CA ARG A 320 0.77 10.50 7.75
C ARG A 320 -0.69 10.85 7.63
N ARG A 321 -0.93 12.15 7.47
CA ARG A 321 -2.28 12.72 7.43
C ARG A 321 -2.58 13.22 6.02
N THR A 322 -3.69 12.76 5.48
CA THR A 322 -4.27 13.26 4.24
C THR A 322 -5.61 13.90 4.54
N ILE A 323 -5.82 15.12 4.03
CA ILE A 323 -7.04 15.88 4.22
C ILE A 323 -7.73 15.96 2.87
N TYR A 324 -8.99 15.56 2.80
CA TYR A 324 -9.85 15.70 1.64
C TYR A 324 -10.88 16.77 1.92
N VAL A 325 -10.97 17.79 1.06
CA VAL A 325 -11.89 18.91 1.19
C VAL A 325 -12.96 18.83 0.11
N CYS A 326 -14.24 18.88 0.49
CA CYS A 326 -15.36 18.83 -0.46
C CYS A 326 -15.34 20.03 -1.40
N ARG A 327 -15.31 19.79 -2.73
CA ARG A 327 -15.34 20.85 -3.75
C ARG A 327 -16.65 20.90 -4.50
N GLU A 328 -17.10 19.78 -5.03
CA GLU A 328 -18.36 19.67 -5.74
C GLU A 328 -18.97 18.30 -5.49
N GLN A 329 -20.30 18.23 -5.37
CA GLN A 329 -21.05 17.00 -5.17
C GLN A 329 -22.13 16.88 -6.25
N ARG A 330 -22.24 15.70 -6.86
CA ARG A 330 -23.36 15.32 -7.72
C ARG A 330 -23.77 13.89 -7.43
N ASP A 331 -25.03 13.69 -7.06
CA ASP A 331 -25.59 12.40 -6.66
C ASP A 331 -24.76 11.75 -5.53
N THR A 332 -24.25 10.53 -5.78
CA THR A 332 -23.36 9.76 -4.89
C THR A 332 -21.88 10.15 -5.01
N ARG A 333 -21.51 10.92 -6.04
CA ARG A 333 -20.12 11.27 -6.36
C ARG A 333 -19.75 12.62 -5.78
N VAL A 334 -18.67 12.64 -5.02
CA VAL A 334 -18.11 13.84 -4.41
C VAL A 334 -16.68 14.04 -4.89
N MET A 335 -16.45 15.15 -5.58
CA MET A 335 -15.12 15.58 -5.94
C MET A 335 -14.48 16.26 -4.73
N MET A 336 -13.36 15.70 -4.29
CA MET A 336 -12.60 16.16 -3.13
C MET A 336 -11.24 16.70 -3.58
N ALA A 337 -10.82 17.82 -3.01
CA ALA A 337 -9.43 18.26 -3.07
C ALA A 337 -8.62 17.52 -2.01
N ARG A 338 -7.68 16.69 -2.45
CA ARG A 338 -6.72 15.97 -1.62
C ARG A 338 -5.52 16.87 -1.33
N LEU A 339 -5.27 17.07 -0.04
CA LEU A 339 -4.13 17.79 0.52
C LEU A 339 -3.37 16.82 1.42
N THR A 340 -2.19 16.38 0.98
CA THR A 340 -1.26 15.66 1.86
C THR A 340 -0.48 16.68 2.68
N VAL A 341 -0.16 16.37 3.94
CA VAL A 341 0.65 17.26 4.80
C VAL A 341 2.04 17.52 4.20
N ASP A 342 2.59 16.54 3.49
CA ASP A 342 3.84 16.66 2.72
C ASP A 342 3.61 17.17 1.28
N GLY A 343 2.36 17.47 0.91
CA GLY A 343 1.95 17.78 -0.45
C GLY A 343 2.09 19.26 -0.76
N CYS A 344 2.80 19.55 -1.85
CA CYS A 344 2.84 20.88 -2.45
C CYS A 344 1.65 21.20 -3.34
N GLN A 345 0.98 20.17 -3.85
CA GLN A 345 -0.03 20.28 -4.88
C GLN A 345 -1.36 19.80 -4.35
N LYS A 346 -2.43 20.53 -4.68
CA LYS A 346 -3.79 20.03 -4.57
C LYS A 346 -4.05 19.06 -5.71
N ASP A 347 -4.35 17.83 -5.34
CA ASP A 347 -4.92 16.87 -6.28
C ASP A 347 -6.45 16.85 -6.09
N TYR A 348 -7.19 16.49 -7.12
CA TYR A 348 -8.61 16.23 -7.05
C TYR A 348 -8.84 14.73 -7.19
N VAL A 349 -9.61 14.18 -6.28
CA VAL A 349 -9.98 12.77 -6.23
C VAL A 349 -11.49 12.69 -6.17
N CYS A 350 -12.08 11.80 -6.96
CA CYS A 350 -13.50 11.50 -6.82
C CYS A 350 -13.73 10.41 -5.77
N PHE A 351 -14.61 10.66 -4.82
CA PHE A 351 -15.22 9.63 -3.99
C PHE A 351 -16.60 9.32 -4.53
N ASP A 352 -16.94 8.05 -4.64
CA ASP A 352 -18.31 7.63 -4.89
C ASP A 352 -18.81 6.87 -3.66
N PHE A 353 -19.79 7.45 -2.97
CA PHE A 353 -20.32 6.91 -1.73
C PHE A 353 -21.62 6.16 -1.98
N VAL A 354 -21.71 4.95 -1.46
CA VAL A 354 -22.98 4.26 -1.31
C VAL A 354 -23.62 4.78 -0.01
N PRO A 355 -24.96 4.91 0.06
CA PRO A 355 -25.63 5.30 1.30
C PRO A 355 -25.14 4.49 2.49
N GLN A 356 -24.85 5.20 3.59
CA GLN A 356 -24.46 4.60 4.85
C GLN A 356 -25.55 3.64 5.31
N HIS A 357 -25.09 2.56 5.93
CA HIS A 357 -25.95 1.54 6.47
C HIS A 357 -25.41 1.07 7.83
N HIS A 358 -26.23 1.19 8.87
CA HIS A 358 -25.83 0.98 10.27
C HIS A 358 -24.53 1.73 10.63
N ASN A 359 -23.43 0.97 10.81
CA ASN A 359 -22.09 1.43 11.16
C ASN A 359 -21.07 1.29 10.01
N VAL A 360 -21.55 1.17 8.76
CA VAL A 360 -20.72 0.93 7.58
C VAL A 360 -21.02 1.98 6.51
N ILE A 361 -19.98 2.64 6.01
CA ILE A 361 -20.04 3.45 4.78
C ILE A 361 -19.23 2.71 3.72
N ARG A 362 -19.85 2.41 2.59
CA ARG A 362 -19.14 1.83 1.45
C ARG A 362 -18.79 2.93 0.46
N TYR A 363 -17.58 2.90 -0.07
CA TYR A 363 -17.13 3.93 -1.00
C TYR A 363 -16.16 3.39 -2.05
N ARG A 364 -15.98 4.16 -3.11
CA ARG A 364 -14.95 3.96 -4.13
C ARG A 364 -14.14 5.22 -4.27
N LYS A 365 -12.85 5.05 -4.57
CA LYS A 365 -11.92 6.16 -4.76
C LYS A 365 -11.34 6.12 -6.18
N GLY A 366 -11.50 7.22 -6.90
CA GLY A 366 -10.89 7.42 -8.21
C GLY A 366 -9.41 7.76 -8.14
N LEU A 367 -8.77 7.85 -9.30
CA LEU A 367 -7.40 8.35 -9.41
C LEU A 367 -7.30 9.84 -9.04
N ALA A 368 -6.16 10.20 -8.45
CA ALA A 368 -5.83 11.59 -8.16
C ALA A 368 -5.41 12.31 -9.44
N MET A 369 -6.02 13.46 -9.71
CA MET A 369 -5.86 14.26 -10.93
C MET A 369 -5.59 15.73 -10.56
N ILE A 370 -4.80 16.43 -11.36
CA ILE A 370 -4.47 17.84 -11.10
C ILE A 370 -5.60 18.79 -11.57
N GLN A 371 -6.33 18.38 -12.60
CA GLN A 371 -7.43 19.16 -13.16
C GLN A 371 -8.63 19.15 -12.22
N SER A 372 -9.28 20.31 -12.07
CA SER A 372 -10.43 20.50 -11.17
C SER A 372 -11.79 20.27 -11.84
N ASN A 373 -11.84 19.67 -13.02
CA ASN A 373 -13.09 19.46 -13.75
C ASN A 373 -13.81 18.21 -13.23
N PHE A 374 -14.99 18.39 -12.65
CA PHE A 374 -15.81 17.31 -12.10
C PHE A 374 -16.03 16.15 -13.09
N HIS A 375 -16.36 16.43 -14.35
CA HIS A 375 -16.64 15.40 -15.34
C HIS A 375 -15.42 14.54 -15.67
N THR A 376 -14.23 15.10 -15.57
CA THR A 376 -12.97 14.38 -15.83
C THR A 376 -12.56 13.57 -14.60
N VAL A 377 -12.59 14.19 -13.43
CA VAL A 377 -12.16 13.57 -12.15
C VAL A 377 -13.14 12.48 -11.70
N CYS A 378 -14.44 12.74 -11.80
CA CYS A 378 -15.51 11.82 -11.41
C CYS A 378 -16.08 10.98 -12.57
N SER A 379 -15.33 10.84 -13.67
CA SER A 379 -15.66 9.88 -14.73
C SER A 379 -15.51 8.45 -14.22
N TRP A 380 -16.41 7.56 -14.67
CA TRP A 380 -16.37 6.13 -14.32
C TRP A 380 -15.05 5.45 -14.72
N VAL A 381 -14.35 5.98 -15.72
CA VAL A 381 -13.04 5.48 -16.18
C VAL A 381 -11.93 5.71 -15.15
N GLN A 382 -12.07 6.72 -14.27
CA GLN A 382 -11.07 7.03 -13.25
C GLN A 382 -11.10 6.07 -12.06
N PHE A 383 -12.16 5.27 -11.93
CA PHE A 383 -12.22 4.20 -10.95
C PHE A 383 -11.57 2.96 -11.58
N LYS A 384 -10.34 2.66 -11.17
CA LYS A 384 -9.59 1.51 -11.72
C LYS A 384 -10.30 0.21 -11.37
N ASN A 385 -10.92 -0.41 -12.38
CA ASN A 385 -11.57 -1.71 -12.23
C ASN A 385 -10.58 -2.84 -12.51
N GLN A 386 -10.14 -3.54 -11.47
CA GLN A 386 -9.46 -4.83 -11.64
C GLN A 386 -10.53 -5.91 -11.81
N VAL A 387 -11.08 -6.04 -13.02
CA VAL A 387 -12.04 -7.09 -13.46
C VAL A 387 -13.43 -7.08 -12.78
N ARG A 388 -13.57 -6.71 -11.51
CA ARG A 388 -14.84 -6.54 -10.79
C ARG A 388 -14.81 -5.26 -9.94
N TRP A 389 -15.98 -4.63 -9.78
CA TRP A 389 -16.13 -3.47 -8.92
C TRP A 389 -15.95 -3.89 -7.46
N ARG A 390 -14.94 -3.34 -6.79
CA ARG A 390 -14.72 -3.50 -5.33
C ARG A 390 -15.06 -2.19 -4.64
N TYR A 391 -15.85 -2.25 -3.58
CA TYR A 391 -16.03 -1.15 -2.66
C TYR A 391 -15.10 -1.33 -1.45
N ASP A 392 -14.50 -0.23 -1.04
CA ASP A 392 -13.83 -0.14 0.25
C ASP A 392 -14.85 0.29 1.30
N ILE A 393 -14.57 0.00 2.58
CA ILE A 393 -15.50 0.26 3.67
C ILE A 393 -14.86 1.11 4.76
N PHE A 394 -15.62 2.10 5.23
CA PHE A 394 -15.39 2.76 6.49
C PHE A 394 -16.25 2.11 7.56
N LEU A 395 -15.60 1.62 8.61
CA LEU A 395 -16.25 1.03 9.78
C LEU A 395 -16.27 2.06 10.91
N LYS A 396 -17.39 2.26 11.58
CA LYS A 396 -17.48 3.21 12.69
C LYS A 396 -16.55 2.77 13.82
N LYS A 397 -15.68 3.65 14.32
CA LYS A 397 -14.63 3.31 15.32
C LYS A 397 -15.21 2.71 16.60
N ASP A 398 -16.33 3.26 17.06
CA ASP A 398 -17.14 2.77 18.17
C ASP A 398 -18.54 2.41 17.63
N PRO A 399 -18.74 1.18 17.15
CA PRO A 399 -19.97 0.79 16.47
C PRO A 399 -21.09 0.49 17.48
N THR A 400 -22.32 0.85 17.13
CA THR A 400 -23.50 0.49 17.94
C THR A 400 -24.01 -0.89 17.53
N PRO A 401 -24.11 -1.88 18.44
CA PRO A 401 -24.56 -3.22 18.09
C PRO A 401 -25.97 -3.22 17.47
N ILE A 402 -26.12 -3.95 16.37
CA ILE A 402 -27.38 -4.16 15.65
C ILE A 402 -27.80 -5.62 15.76
N ARG A 403 -29.06 -5.90 15.44
CA ARG A 403 -29.55 -7.28 15.38
C ARG A 403 -28.76 -8.06 14.32
N CYS A 404 -28.29 -9.24 14.68
CA CYS A 404 -27.56 -10.13 13.79
C CYS A 404 -28.48 -10.68 12.69
N PRO A 405 -28.01 -10.76 11.44
CA PRO A 405 -28.79 -11.33 10.34
C PRO A 405 -28.98 -12.84 10.47
N VAL A 406 -28.14 -13.52 11.26
CA VAL A 406 -28.29 -14.93 11.61
C VAL A 406 -28.48 -15.01 13.12
N ALA A 407 -29.62 -15.54 13.56
CA ALA A 407 -29.87 -15.81 14.97
C ALA A 407 -30.52 -17.17 15.21
N GLY A 408 -30.29 -17.73 16.40
CA GLY A 408 -30.65 -19.11 16.78
C GLY A 408 -29.54 -19.78 17.58
N LYS A 409 -29.72 -21.06 17.92
CA LYS A 409 -28.66 -21.95 18.43
C LYS A 409 -28.31 -23.01 17.40
N PHE A 410 -27.04 -23.07 17.08
CA PHE A 410 -26.52 -24.00 16.08
C PHE A 410 -25.34 -24.78 16.64
N ASN A 411 -25.28 -26.06 16.30
CA ASN A 411 -24.04 -26.81 16.39
C ASN A 411 -23.26 -26.54 15.10
N PHE A 412 -21.93 -26.53 15.16
CA PHE A 412 -21.14 -26.18 13.98
C PHE A 412 -19.94 -27.08 13.75
N THR A 413 -19.68 -27.39 12.48
CA THR A 413 -18.42 -27.99 12.07
C THR A 413 -17.56 -26.92 11.41
N GLN A 414 -16.26 -26.96 11.64
CA GLN A 414 -15.34 -25.93 11.16
C GLN A 414 -14.20 -26.49 10.31
N ARG A 415 -13.83 -25.77 9.25
CA ARG A 415 -12.71 -26.05 8.35
C ARG A 415 -11.93 -24.76 8.13
N GLY A 416 -10.61 -24.78 8.16
CA GLY A 416 -9.83 -23.55 8.07
C GLY A 416 -8.42 -23.67 8.62
N ASP A 417 -7.62 -22.65 8.30
CA ASP A 417 -6.29 -22.45 8.86
C ASP A 417 -6.36 -21.90 10.30
N VAL A 418 -7.37 -21.07 10.61
CA VAL A 418 -7.56 -20.43 11.93
C VAL A 418 -8.90 -20.83 12.51
N LYS A 419 -8.96 -22.03 13.09
CA LYS A 419 -10.18 -22.56 13.71
C LYS A 419 -10.49 -21.84 15.03
N PHE A 420 -11.76 -21.80 15.41
CA PHE A 420 -12.16 -21.45 16.76
C PHE A 420 -11.65 -22.52 17.71
N GLU A 421 -10.99 -22.09 18.78
CA GLU A 421 -10.44 -22.96 19.82
C GLU A 421 -11.03 -22.50 21.16
N THR A 422 -11.05 -23.39 22.15
CA THR A 422 -11.48 -23.01 23.49
C THR A 422 -10.58 -21.91 24.05
N ARG A 423 -11.15 -20.74 24.33
CA ARG A 423 -10.45 -19.56 24.84
C ARG A 423 -11.15 -19.10 26.10
N ILE A 424 -10.40 -18.86 27.16
CA ILE A 424 -10.97 -18.29 28.37
C ILE A 424 -10.80 -16.78 28.33
N LEU A 425 -11.92 -16.05 28.42
CA LEU A 425 -11.94 -14.61 28.50
C LEU A 425 -11.30 -14.17 29.82
N GLY A 426 -10.15 -13.47 29.75
CA GLY A 426 -9.60 -12.74 30.91
C GLY A 426 -8.76 -13.52 31.93
N GLY A 427 -8.35 -14.78 31.68
CA GLY A 427 -7.32 -15.43 32.51
C GLY A 427 -7.46 -16.94 32.75
N VAL A 428 -6.57 -17.45 33.61
CA VAL A 428 -6.22 -18.88 33.74
C VAL A 428 -7.32 -19.67 34.43
N THR A 429 -8.18 -20.32 33.65
CA THR A 429 -8.68 -21.64 34.04
C THR A 429 -8.22 -22.64 32.99
N LEU A 430 -8.09 -23.91 33.35
CA LEU A 430 -7.83 -24.98 32.39
C LEU A 430 -9.21 -25.53 32.03
N SER A 431 -9.64 -25.35 30.78
CA SER A 431 -10.75 -26.16 30.25
C SER A 431 -10.15 -27.47 29.71
N PRO A 432 -10.74 -28.64 29.98
CA PRO A 432 -11.91 -28.86 30.84
C PRO A 432 -11.58 -28.73 32.34
N ARG A 433 -12.52 -28.20 33.13
CA ARG A 433 -12.40 -28.23 34.59
C ARG A 433 -12.38 -29.71 35.03
N PRO A 434 -11.36 -30.16 35.77
CA PRO A 434 -11.29 -31.55 36.21
C PRO A 434 -12.51 -31.82 37.10
N ASN A 435 -13.33 -32.81 36.71
CA ASN A 435 -14.52 -33.39 37.40
C ASN A 435 -15.91 -33.13 36.78
N LEU A 436 -16.04 -32.51 35.59
CA LEU A 436 -17.34 -32.47 34.89
C LEU A 436 -17.48 -33.69 33.94
N TYR A 437 -18.39 -34.61 34.25
CA TYR A 437 -18.72 -35.71 33.32
C TYR A 437 -19.77 -35.23 32.31
N CYS A 438 -19.34 -35.01 31.07
CA CYS A 438 -20.25 -34.69 29.97
C CYS A 438 -20.56 -35.92 29.12
N LYS A 439 -21.85 -36.16 28.84
CA LYS A 439 -22.31 -37.25 27.97
C LYS A 439 -22.21 -36.92 26.49
N LEU A 440 -22.44 -35.65 26.14
CA LEU A 440 -22.47 -35.18 24.76
C LEU A 440 -21.82 -33.79 24.67
N ASN A 441 -20.68 -33.73 23.99
CA ASN A 441 -19.99 -32.50 23.66
C ASN A 441 -20.37 -32.07 22.25
N ILE A 442 -20.81 -30.83 22.10
CA ILE A 442 -21.10 -30.19 20.82
C ILE A 442 -20.39 -28.84 20.77
N SER A 443 -20.15 -28.33 19.58
CA SER A 443 -19.85 -26.92 19.40
C SER A 443 -21.15 -26.12 19.46
N ASP A 444 -21.11 -24.89 19.99
CA ASP A 444 -22.28 -24.02 20.09
C ASP A 444 -21.99 -22.65 19.46
N PHE A 445 -22.81 -22.30 18.48
CA PHE A 445 -22.90 -20.96 17.92
C PHE A 445 -24.29 -20.43 18.28
N SER A 446 -24.35 -19.43 19.15
CA SER A 446 -25.61 -18.96 19.71
C SER A 446 -25.77 -17.44 19.63
N VAL A 447 -26.98 -17.03 19.25
CA VAL A 447 -27.40 -15.62 19.17
C VAL A 447 -28.77 -15.52 19.83
N CYS A 448 -28.76 -15.60 21.16
CA CYS A 448 -29.97 -15.79 21.96
C CYS A 448 -30.23 -14.65 22.95
N ASP A 449 -29.47 -13.57 22.82
CA ASP A 449 -29.72 -12.35 23.58
C ASP A 449 -31.11 -11.78 23.24
N VAL A 450 -31.72 -11.03 24.17
CA VAL A 450 -33.09 -10.48 24.01
C VAL A 450 -33.23 -9.68 22.71
N ASP A 451 -32.17 -8.94 22.36
CA ASP A 451 -32.11 -8.12 21.15
C ASP A 451 -31.42 -8.84 19.96
N GLN A 452 -30.89 -10.06 20.17
CA GLN A 452 -30.13 -10.83 19.17
C GLN A 452 -28.98 -10.05 18.52
N LYS A 453 -28.27 -9.23 19.31
CA LYS A 453 -27.18 -8.36 18.84
C LYS A 453 -25.78 -8.97 18.97
N THR A 454 -25.66 -10.03 19.78
CA THR A 454 -24.39 -10.61 20.19
C THR A 454 -24.31 -12.06 19.75
N ILE A 455 -23.21 -12.40 19.09
CA ILE A 455 -22.83 -13.76 18.70
C ILE A 455 -21.92 -14.30 19.80
N GLN A 456 -22.26 -15.49 20.28
CA GLN A 456 -21.48 -16.24 21.24
C GLN A 456 -21.03 -17.54 20.57
N ILE A 457 -19.73 -17.81 20.61
CA ILE A 457 -19.15 -19.05 20.07
C ILE A 457 -18.49 -19.81 21.22
N LYS A 458 -18.81 -21.09 21.32
CA LYS A 458 -18.15 -22.07 22.18
C LYS A 458 -17.72 -23.25 21.33
N GLU A 459 -16.44 -23.58 21.33
CA GLU A 459 -15.93 -24.73 20.57
C GLU A 459 -16.37 -26.06 21.20
N ASN A 460 -16.35 -26.13 22.54
CA ASN A 460 -16.73 -27.30 23.30
C ASN A 460 -17.77 -26.95 24.38
N TYR A 461 -19.03 -27.23 24.07
CA TYR A 461 -20.19 -27.06 24.94
C TYR A 461 -20.74 -28.42 25.38
N CYS A 462 -21.00 -28.56 26.67
CA CYS A 462 -21.56 -29.78 27.24
C CYS A 462 -23.09 -29.77 27.18
N LEU A 463 -23.68 -30.49 26.22
CA LEU A 463 -25.12 -30.70 26.12
C LEU A 463 -25.55 -31.88 27.01
N SER A 464 -25.33 -31.76 28.32
CA SER A 464 -25.78 -32.75 29.31
C SER A 464 -26.55 -32.07 30.43
N VAL A 465 -27.60 -32.77 30.91
CA VAL A 465 -28.41 -32.34 32.04
C VAL A 465 -28.20 -33.27 33.24
N ASP A 466 -28.34 -32.72 34.44
CA ASP A 466 -28.36 -33.47 35.70
C ASP A 466 -29.68 -34.24 35.86
N TYR A 467 -29.81 -34.99 36.96
CA TYR A 467 -31.02 -35.75 37.28
C TYR A 467 -32.26 -34.87 37.54
N LEU A 468 -32.07 -33.55 37.73
CA LEU A 468 -33.13 -32.54 37.89
C LEU A 468 -33.45 -31.81 36.58
N GLY A 469 -32.81 -32.18 35.47
CA GLY A 469 -32.99 -31.53 34.17
C GLY A 469 -32.30 -30.16 34.04
N ARG A 470 -31.37 -29.82 34.93
CA ARG A 470 -30.56 -28.60 34.86
C ARG A 470 -29.30 -28.86 34.03
N PRO A 471 -28.80 -27.88 33.26
CA PRO A 471 -27.54 -28.04 32.54
C PRO A 471 -26.41 -28.34 33.54
N VAL A 472 -25.58 -29.34 33.24
CA VAL A 472 -24.44 -29.75 34.09
C VAL A 472 -23.36 -28.67 34.08
N ASP A 473 -23.20 -27.99 32.96
CA ASP A 473 -22.27 -26.88 32.78
C ASP A 473 -22.97 -25.52 32.97
N ILE A 474 -22.98 -25.03 34.21
CA ILE A 474 -23.59 -23.74 34.58
C ILE A 474 -22.59 -22.58 34.66
N TYR A 475 -21.30 -22.84 34.43
CA TYR A 475 -20.22 -21.86 34.65
C TYR A 475 -19.31 -21.67 33.44
N SER A 476 -19.66 -22.19 32.26
CA SER A 476 -18.91 -21.91 31.04
C SER A 476 -19.28 -20.54 30.48
N ASP A 477 -18.27 -19.68 30.40
CA ASP A 477 -18.34 -18.44 29.62
C ASP A 477 -18.12 -18.76 28.13
N PRO A 478 -18.66 -17.95 27.19
CA PRO A 478 -18.39 -18.12 25.77
C PRO A 478 -16.90 -17.88 25.45
N ASP A 479 -16.36 -18.64 24.50
CA ASP A 479 -14.95 -18.51 24.08
C ASP A 479 -14.72 -17.20 23.31
N TYR A 480 -15.70 -16.85 22.47
CA TYR A 480 -15.71 -15.62 21.70
C TYR A 480 -17.05 -14.92 21.84
N LYS A 481 -17.02 -13.60 21.97
CA LYS A 481 -18.20 -12.75 22.03
C LYS A 481 -18.05 -11.61 21.05
N MET A 482 -18.86 -11.63 20.00
CA MET A 482 -18.79 -10.66 18.91
C MET A 482 -20.11 -9.93 18.76
N ASN A 483 -20.07 -8.63 18.54
CA ASN A 483 -21.27 -7.82 18.28
C ASN A 483 -21.49 -7.71 16.78
N CYS A 484 -22.73 -7.85 16.30
CA CYS A 484 -23.07 -7.56 14.91
C CYS A 484 -23.13 -6.04 14.70
N ILE A 485 -22.45 -5.51 13.68
CA ILE A 485 -22.38 -4.04 13.46
C ILE A 485 -22.94 -3.57 12.12
N GLY A 486 -23.02 -4.45 11.12
CA GLY A 486 -23.54 -4.14 9.79
C GLY A 486 -23.63 -5.37 8.92
N TYR A 487 -24.65 -5.46 8.06
CA TYR A 487 -24.78 -6.52 7.06
C TYR A 487 -25.43 -5.99 5.79
N TRP A 488 -25.06 -6.52 4.64
CA TRP A 488 -25.64 -6.13 3.36
C TRP A 488 -25.47 -7.24 2.33
N LYS A 489 -26.27 -7.19 1.26
CA LYS A 489 -26.13 -8.08 0.11
C LYS A 489 -25.51 -7.34 -1.06
N GLU A 490 -24.53 -7.98 -1.69
CA GLU A 490 -23.88 -7.46 -2.89
C GLU A 490 -23.44 -8.61 -3.80
N ASN A 491 -23.70 -8.48 -5.11
CA ASN A 491 -23.39 -9.53 -6.09
C ASN A 491 -23.91 -10.92 -5.71
N LEU A 492 -25.14 -10.99 -5.17
CA LEU A 492 -25.79 -12.20 -4.65
C LEU A 492 -25.13 -12.84 -3.41
N LYS A 493 -24.10 -12.22 -2.85
CA LYS A 493 -23.45 -12.64 -1.60
C LYS A 493 -23.91 -11.77 -0.44
N SER A 494 -24.14 -12.38 0.71
CA SER A 494 -24.50 -11.67 1.93
C SER A 494 -23.28 -11.52 2.83
N TYR A 495 -23.02 -10.29 3.24
CA TYR A 495 -21.87 -9.90 4.06
C TYR A 495 -22.33 -9.46 5.43
N LEU A 496 -21.58 -9.81 6.46
CA LEU A 496 -21.78 -9.38 7.84
C LEU A 496 -20.44 -8.91 8.40
N ILE A 497 -20.42 -7.77 9.07
CA ILE A 497 -19.28 -7.33 9.86
C ILE A 497 -19.61 -7.51 11.34
N THR A 498 -18.66 -8.11 12.06
CA THR A 498 -18.72 -8.28 13.51
C THR A 498 -17.60 -7.50 14.18
N TYR A 499 -17.83 -7.08 15.42
CA TYR A 499 -16.88 -6.40 16.28
C TYR A 499 -16.59 -7.23 17.53
N ASP A 500 -15.33 -7.63 17.72
CA ASP A 500 -14.81 -8.30 18.90
C ASP A 500 -13.79 -7.38 19.59
N GLU A 501 -14.10 -6.97 20.81
CA GLU A 501 -13.24 -6.07 21.57
C GLU A 501 -11.95 -6.75 22.08
N LEU A 502 -11.97 -8.09 22.16
CA LEU A 502 -10.92 -8.91 22.74
C LEU A 502 -10.05 -9.61 21.69
N ASP A 503 -10.29 -9.40 20.40
CA ASP A 503 -9.42 -9.90 19.32
C ASP A 503 -8.10 -9.10 19.31
N PRO A 504 -6.94 -9.75 19.50
CA PRO A 504 -5.65 -9.07 19.54
C PRO A 504 -5.15 -8.59 18.16
N PHE A 505 -5.68 -9.13 17.06
CA PHE A 505 -5.19 -8.82 15.71
C PHE A 505 -6.03 -7.73 15.03
N SER A 506 -7.34 -7.92 14.96
CA SER A 506 -8.26 -6.93 14.41
C SER A 506 -9.58 -7.02 15.13
N LYS A 507 -10.05 -5.89 15.63
CA LYS A 507 -11.35 -5.82 16.33
C LYS A 507 -12.54 -6.09 15.40
N TYR A 508 -12.34 -6.05 14.09
CA TYR A 508 -13.41 -6.22 13.11
C TYR A 508 -13.15 -7.45 12.25
N ARG A 509 -14.20 -8.23 12.02
CA ARG A 509 -14.15 -9.41 11.15
C ARG A 509 -15.27 -9.33 10.13
N CYS A 510 -14.94 -9.63 8.88
CA CYS A 510 -15.93 -9.77 7.83
C CYS A 510 -16.35 -11.24 7.68
N TRP A 511 -17.63 -11.46 7.42
CA TRP A 511 -18.25 -12.76 7.25
C TRP A 511 -19.04 -12.79 5.95
N VAL A 512 -18.94 -13.89 5.21
CA VAL A 512 -19.85 -14.21 4.11
C VAL A 512 -20.80 -15.29 4.60
N TYR A 513 -22.10 -15.10 4.48
CA TYR A 513 -23.09 -16.05 4.98
C TYR A 513 -24.18 -16.35 3.96
N GLN A 514 -24.73 -17.56 4.06
CA GLN A 514 -25.85 -17.99 3.23
C GLN A 514 -26.63 -19.09 3.95
N ARG A 515 -27.94 -19.09 3.78
CA ARG A 515 -28.79 -20.20 4.20
C ARG A 515 -28.73 -21.33 3.17
N ALA A 516 -28.36 -22.52 3.63
CA ALA A 516 -28.31 -23.72 2.78
C ALA A 516 -29.65 -24.46 2.81
N ASP A 517 -30.20 -24.70 4.01
CA ASP A 517 -31.49 -25.36 4.22
C ASP A 517 -32.34 -24.60 5.25
N LEU A 518 -33.53 -25.11 5.60
CA LEU A 518 -34.36 -24.54 6.67
C LEU A 518 -33.61 -24.47 8.01
N ASN A 519 -32.75 -25.44 8.29
CA ASN A 519 -32.08 -25.59 9.60
C ASN A 519 -30.56 -25.43 9.49
N ARG A 520 -30.02 -25.15 8.29
CA ARG A 520 -28.59 -25.13 8.02
C ARG A 520 -28.14 -23.81 7.44
N VAL A 521 -27.10 -23.23 8.03
CA VAL A 521 -26.51 -21.95 7.63
C VAL A 521 -25.01 -22.14 7.45
N LEU A 522 -24.47 -21.62 6.36
CA LEU A 522 -23.06 -21.65 6.04
C LEU A 522 -22.48 -20.24 6.25
N MET A 523 -21.35 -20.15 6.94
CA MET A 523 -20.64 -18.89 7.13
C MET A 523 -19.14 -19.07 6.93
N SER A 524 -18.49 -18.09 6.32
CA SER A 524 -17.03 -18.01 6.19
C SER A 524 -16.54 -16.71 6.78
N GLN A 525 -15.59 -16.78 7.71
CA GLN A 525 -14.93 -15.63 8.32
C GLN A 525 -13.68 -15.25 7.52
N ALA A 526 -13.50 -13.96 7.26
CA ALA A 526 -12.31 -13.40 6.62
C ALA A 526 -11.13 -13.27 7.59
N LEU A 527 -9.91 -13.19 7.04
CA LEU A 527 -8.69 -12.94 7.83
C LEU A 527 -8.62 -11.55 8.48
N GLY A 528 -9.45 -10.60 8.04
CA GLY A 528 -9.43 -9.23 8.54
C GLY A 528 -10.80 -8.55 8.48
N PRO A 529 -10.81 -7.21 8.52
CA PRO A 529 -12.04 -6.42 8.63
C PRO A 529 -12.79 -6.26 7.30
N TYR A 530 -12.25 -6.79 6.20
CA TYR A 530 -12.86 -6.78 4.87
C TYR A 530 -12.96 -8.21 4.32
N CYS A 531 -13.97 -8.47 3.50
CA CYS A 531 -14.10 -9.74 2.77
C CYS A 531 -13.43 -9.62 1.40
N ASP A 532 -12.72 -10.66 0.99
CA ASP A 532 -12.21 -10.73 -0.39
C ASP A 532 -13.37 -10.98 -1.38
N LEU A 533 -13.21 -10.54 -2.61
CA LEU A 533 -14.19 -10.81 -3.68
C LEU A 533 -14.26 -12.31 -4.03
N LYS A 534 -13.14 -13.03 -3.85
CA LYS A 534 -13.05 -14.48 -4.08
C LYS A 534 -13.66 -15.31 -2.95
N GLN A 535 -13.84 -14.72 -1.77
CA GLN A 535 -14.39 -15.42 -0.62
C GLN A 535 -15.85 -15.81 -0.86
N ASP A 536 -16.17 -17.08 -0.63
CA ASP A 536 -17.50 -17.67 -0.63
C ASP A 536 -17.82 -18.28 0.75
N VAL A 537 -19.07 -18.71 0.97
CA VAL A 537 -19.51 -19.27 2.25
C VAL A 537 -18.79 -20.57 2.66
N THR A 538 -18.20 -21.26 1.69
CA THR A 538 -17.39 -22.48 1.92
C THR A 538 -15.89 -22.20 1.97
N SER A 539 -15.46 -20.96 1.75
CA SER A 539 -14.04 -20.60 1.71
C SER A 539 -13.43 -20.70 3.10
N TRP A 540 -12.28 -21.36 3.17
CA TRP A 540 -11.61 -21.68 4.44
C TRP A 540 -10.10 -21.37 4.44
N ASN A 541 -9.54 -20.97 3.29
CA ASN A 541 -8.10 -20.75 3.11
C ASN A 541 -7.76 -19.27 2.89
N TYR A 542 -6.54 -18.91 3.31
CA TYR A 542 -5.99 -17.55 3.10
C TYR A 542 -5.90 -17.16 1.62
N THR A 543 -5.74 -18.12 0.70
CA THR A 543 -5.66 -17.88 -0.75
C THR A 543 -6.96 -17.32 -1.33
N GLU A 544 -8.08 -17.59 -0.67
CA GLU A 544 -9.41 -17.08 -0.98
C GLU A 544 -9.80 -15.90 -0.09
N GLY A 545 -8.92 -15.48 0.83
CA GLY A 545 -9.15 -14.40 1.79
C GLY A 545 -9.92 -14.83 3.05
N ALA A 546 -10.14 -16.13 3.25
CA ALA A 546 -10.86 -16.68 4.39
C ALA A 546 -9.92 -17.23 5.47
N ALA A 547 -10.39 -17.24 6.71
CA ALA A 547 -9.71 -17.80 7.88
C ALA A 547 -10.33 -19.14 8.30
N VAL A 548 -11.67 -19.19 8.35
CA VAL A 548 -12.44 -20.37 8.75
C VAL A 548 -13.82 -20.37 8.10
N ALA A 549 -14.26 -21.53 7.65
CA ALA A 549 -15.64 -21.80 7.27
C ALA A 549 -16.32 -22.61 8.38
N VAL A 550 -17.53 -22.19 8.76
CA VAL A 550 -18.40 -22.90 9.70
C VAL A 550 -19.68 -23.32 9.00
N GLU A 551 -20.02 -24.59 9.16
CA GLU A 551 -21.27 -25.17 8.72
C GLU A 551 -22.12 -25.42 9.96
N MET A 552 -23.24 -24.71 10.06
CA MET A 552 -24.05 -24.61 11.26
C MET A 552 -25.39 -25.31 11.06
N GLU A 553 -25.80 -26.18 12.00
CA GLU A 553 -27.08 -26.89 12.01
C GLU A 553 -27.84 -26.62 13.32
N GLU A 554 -29.13 -26.28 13.20
CA GLU A 554 -29.98 -25.94 14.35
C GLU A 554 -30.24 -27.19 15.22
N TYR A 555 -30.02 -27.08 16.54
CA TYR A 555 -30.28 -28.18 17.49
C TYR A 555 -31.28 -27.83 18.60
N GLU A 556 -31.72 -26.58 18.75
CA GLU A 556 -32.68 -26.18 19.78
C GLU A 556 -34.11 -26.16 19.23
N ARG A 557 -34.93 -27.16 19.56
CA ARG A 557 -36.34 -27.25 19.11
C ARG A 557 -37.39 -27.52 20.20
N GLU A 558 -36.98 -27.85 21.42
CA GLU A 558 -37.94 -28.34 22.43
C GLU A 558 -38.56 -27.22 23.28
N ARG A 559 -37.97 -26.01 23.32
CA ARG A 559 -38.45 -24.91 24.19
C ARG A 559 -38.40 -23.50 23.58
N ASP A 560 -37.94 -23.33 22.32
CA ASP A 560 -37.84 -22.05 21.60
C ASP A 560 -37.29 -20.88 22.44
N GLN A 561 -36.31 -21.15 23.31
CA GLN A 561 -35.69 -20.10 24.12
C GLN A 561 -34.85 -19.14 23.28
N CYS A 562 -34.46 -19.56 22.06
CA CYS A 562 -33.70 -18.78 21.11
C CYS A 562 -34.36 -18.83 19.72
N PRO A 563 -35.22 -17.86 19.37
CA PRO A 563 -35.96 -17.90 18.13
C PRO A 563 -35.03 -17.72 16.92
N MET A 564 -35.19 -18.58 15.90
CA MET A 564 -34.43 -18.43 14.66
C MET A 564 -34.76 -17.13 13.94
N HIS A 565 -33.72 -16.47 13.43
CA HIS A 565 -33.83 -15.31 12.56
C HIS A 565 -32.84 -15.43 11.41
N PHE A 566 -33.30 -15.13 10.20
CA PHE A 566 -32.44 -15.05 9.02
C PHE A 566 -32.83 -13.86 8.16
N ASP A 567 -31.90 -12.94 7.93
CA ASP A 567 -32.00 -11.85 6.96
C ASP A 567 -30.84 -11.98 5.96
N ASP A 568 -31.14 -11.91 4.66
CA ASP A 568 -30.13 -12.04 3.62
C ASP A 568 -29.43 -10.71 3.26
N GLY A 569 -29.84 -9.60 3.88
CA GLY A 569 -29.28 -8.28 3.66
C GLY A 569 -29.69 -7.61 2.36
N SER A 570 -30.77 -8.07 1.70
CA SER A 570 -31.28 -7.45 0.46
C SER A 570 -31.86 -6.05 0.68
N ASP A 571 -32.60 -5.86 1.78
CA ASP A 571 -33.10 -4.56 2.22
C ASP A 571 -32.78 -4.34 3.70
N PRO A 572 -31.53 -3.98 3.98
CA PRO A 572 -31.06 -3.91 5.34
C PRO A 572 -31.46 -2.57 6.01
N TRP A 573 -32.16 -1.67 5.30
CA TRP A 573 -32.75 -0.45 5.87
C TRP A 573 -34.16 -0.70 6.45
N SER A 574 -34.80 -1.82 6.11
CA SER A 574 -36.09 -2.18 6.67
C SER A 574 -35.95 -2.79 8.06
N THR A 575 -36.45 -2.10 9.09
CA THR A 575 -36.62 -2.69 10.42
C THR A 575 -37.88 -3.54 10.40
N LYS A 576 -37.77 -4.80 9.96
CA LYS A 576 -38.88 -5.75 10.07
C LYS A 576 -39.03 -6.14 11.53
N GLU A 577 -40.04 -5.57 12.19
CA GLU A 577 -40.45 -6.00 13.54
C GLU A 577 -40.79 -7.49 13.52
N ASN A 578 -40.53 -8.17 14.65
CA ASN A 578 -40.89 -9.56 14.88
C ASN A 578 -42.41 -9.72 14.91
N TYR A 579 -43.06 -9.79 13.77
CA TYR A 579 -44.43 -10.28 13.74
C TYR A 579 -44.39 -11.78 14.10
N ILE A 580 -44.91 -12.14 15.27
CA ILE A 580 -45.23 -13.53 15.56
C ILE A 580 -46.37 -13.90 14.61
N LYS A 581 -46.07 -14.69 13.56
CA LYS A 581 -47.12 -15.33 12.75
C LYS A 581 -47.73 -16.45 13.57
N VAL A 582 -48.73 -16.12 14.37
CA VAL A 582 -49.58 -17.13 15.02
C VAL A 582 -50.42 -17.78 13.93
N PHE A 583 -50.03 -18.98 13.50
CA PHE A 583 -50.88 -19.80 12.66
C PHE A 583 -52.04 -20.31 13.51
N SER A 584 -53.19 -19.66 13.42
CA SER A 584 -54.44 -20.19 13.97
C SER A 584 -54.91 -21.32 13.06
N PHE A 585 -54.59 -22.56 13.44
CA PHE A 585 -55.21 -23.72 12.82
C PHE A 585 -56.64 -23.85 13.37
N SER A 586 -57.62 -23.32 12.66
CA SER A 586 -59.03 -23.64 12.93
C SER A 586 -59.27 -25.09 12.53
N TYR A 587 -59.34 -25.98 13.52
CA TYR A 587 -59.80 -27.36 13.34
C TYR A 587 -61.28 -27.34 12.92
N SER A 588 -61.56 -27.26 11.62
CA SER A 588 -62.91 -27.45 11.08
C SER A 588 -63.16 -28.95 10.83
N PHE A 589 -63.10 -29.73 11.91
CA PHE A 589 -63.62 -31.10 11.92
C PHE A 589 -64.88 -31.02 12.81
N TRP A 590 -66.05 -31.28 12.22
CA TRP A 590 -67.40 -31.18 12.82
C TRP A 590 -68.09 -29.80 12.83
N ARG A 591 -68.70 -29.41 11.70
CA ARG A 591 -70.14 -29.06 11.67
C ARG A 591 -70.67 -29.00 10.24
N GLY A 592 -71.84 -29.61 10.07
CA GLY A 592 -72.46 -30.01 8.81
C GLY A 592 -72.72 -28.91 7.79
N ASN A 593 -72.67 -29.34 6.53
CA ASN A 593 -73.41 -28.89 5.36
C ASN A 593 -74.22 -27.59 5.51
N SER A 594 -73.74 -26.55 4.84
CA SER A 594 -74.60 -25.64 4.10
C SER A 594 -73.89 -25.21 2.82
N ALA A 595 -74.48 -25.62 1.70
CA ALA A 595 -74.00 -25.34 0.36
C ALA A 595 -73.90 -23.83 0.13
N SER A 596 -72.73 -23.36 -0.29
CA SER A 596 -72.58 -22.04 -0.91
C SER A 596 -72.47 -22.23 -2.42
N THR A 597 -73.47 -21.72 -3.11
CA THR A 597 -73.54 -21.57 -4.56
C THR A 597 -72.42 -20.66 -5.06
N ILE A 598 -71.47 -21.20 -5.81
CA ILE A 598 -70.44 -20.43 -6.50
C ILE A 598 -71.06 -19.89 -7.80
N HIS A 599 -71.29 -18.57 -7.84
CA HIS A 599 -71.53 -17.86 -9.09
C HIS A 599 -70.23 -17.78 -9.89
N VAL A 600 -70.15 -18.52 -10.99
CA VAL A 600 -69.07 -18.41 -11.98
C VAL A 600 -69.42 -17.25 -12.90
N PHE A 601 -68.69 -16.14 -12.78
CA PHE A 601 -68.68 -15.06 -13.77
C PHE A 601 -67.70 -15.44 -14.89
N ILE A 602 -68.24 -15.71 -16.09
CA ILE A 602 -67.49 -16.04 -17.31
C ILE A 602 -67.44 -14.78 -18.19
N PRO A 603 -66.27 -14.22 -18.53
CA PRO A 603 -66.13 -13.31 -19.67
C PRO A 603 -65.48 -14.08 -20.82
N LEU A 604 -66.27 -14.86 -21.56
CA LEU A 604 -65.84 -15.53 -22.78
C LEU A 604 -67.02 -15.64 -23.74
N TYR A 605 -67.57 -14.47 -24.09
CA TYR A 605 -68.66 -14.33 -25.05
C TYR A 605 -68.46 -13.14 -26.00
N ILE A 606 -67.23 -12.93 -26.47
CA ILE A 606 -66.96 -11.95 -27.56
C ILE A 606 -66.17 -12.54 -28.74
N LEU A 607 -65.72 -13.80 -28.71
CA LEU A 607 -64.96 -14.39 -29.83
C LEU A 607 -65.70 -15.41 -30.70
N VAL A 608 -66.99 -15.70 -30.46
CA VAL A 608 -67.75 -16.67 -31.27
C VAL A 608 -68.84 -16.04 -32.15
N VAL A 609 -69.17 -14.75 -31.97
CA VAL A 609 -70.17 -14.07 -32.82
C VAL A 609 -69.54 -13.43 -34.08
N VAL A 610 -68.21 -13.28 -34.14
CA VAL A 610 -67.52 -12.78 -35.34
C VAL A 610 -67.20 -13.90 -36.35
N TYR A 611 -67.42 -15.18 -36.01
CA TYR A 611 -67.16 -16.29 -36.92
C TYR A 611 -68.41 -16.99 -37.47
N LEU A 612 -69.62 -16.51 -37.15
CA LEU A 612 -70.87 -17.12 -37.62
C LEU A 612 -71.92 -16.16 -38.18
N LEU A 613 -71.57 -14.91 -38.50
CA LEU A 613 -72.40 -14.01 -39.31
C LEU A 613 -71.52 -13.13 -40.21
N LYS A 614 -71.34 -13.59 -41.46
CA LYS A 614 -70.66 -12.98 -42.63
C LYS A 614 -69.14 -13.07 -42.75
#